data_AF-M3Z3U8-F1
#
_entry.id   AF-M3Z3U8-F1
#
_cell.length_a   1.000
_cell.length_b   1.000
_cell.length_c   1.000
_cell.angle_alpha   90.00
_cell.angle_beta   90.00
_cell.angle_gamma   90.00
#
_symmetry.space_group_name_H-M   'P 1'
#
loop_
_entity.id
_entity.type
_entity.pdbx_description
1 polymer ?
#
loop_
_entity_poly.entity_id
_entity_poly.type
_entity_poly.pdbx_seq_one_letter_code
_entity_poly.pdbx_strand_id
1 'polypeptide(L)'
;IPVAVMAESAFSFKKLLDQCENQELEAPGGIATPPVYGQLLALYLLHNDMNNTRYLWKRIPPAIKSANSELGGIWSVGQRIWQRDFPGIYTTINTHQWSETIQPIMEALRDATRRRAFALVSQAYTSIIADDFAAFVGLPVEEAVKGILEQGWQADSTTRMVMPKKPVAGALDASFNRFIPLSEPAPVPPIPNKQQLARLTDYVAFLEN
;
A
#
# COMPACT_ATOMS: atom_id res chain seq x y z
N ILE A 1 -18.16 1.77 -0.19
CA ILE A 1 -17.85 3.22 -0.27
C ILE A 1 -16.82 3.40 -1.38
N PRO A 2 -17.16 4.00 -2.54
CA PRO A 2 -16.38 3.75 -3.74
C PRO A 2 -15.35 4.86 -3.96
N VAL A 3 -14.07 4.52 -3.79
CA VAL A 3 -12.84 5.13 -4.38
C VAL A 3 -12.58 6.64 -4.12
N ALA A 4 -13.54 7.55 -4.34
CA ALA A 4 -13.35 8.99 -4.16
C ALA A 4 -13.03 9.38 -2.70
N VAL A 5 -13.77 8.83 -1.73
CA VAL A 5 -13.50 9.01 -0.29
C VAL A 5 -12.15 8.43 0.13
N MET A 6 -11.68 7.37 -0.55
CA MET A 6 -10.37 6.75 -0.28
C MET A 6 -9.20 7.50 -0.95
N ALA A 7 -9.45 8.21 -2.05
CA ALA A 7 -8.46 9.06 -2.71
C ALA A 7 -8.22 10.36 -1.91
N GLU A 8 -9.29 10.94 -1.35
CA GLU A 8 -9.19 12.09 -0.43
C GLU A 8 -8.39 11.74 0.82
N SER A 9 -8.60 10.55 1.40
CA SER A 9 -7.80 10.09 2.55
C SER A 9 -6.36 9.74 2.16
N ALA A 10 -6.12 9.13 1.00
CA ALA A 10 -4.75 8.84 0.55
C ALA A 10 -3.91 10.11 0.31
N PHE A 11 -4.54 11.18 -0.18
CA PHE A 11 -3.89 12.49 -0.32
C PHE A 11 -3.67 13.17 1.04
N SER A 12 -4.58 12.99 1.99
CA SER A 12 -4.40 13.51 3.35
C SER A 12 -3.30 12.77 4.11
N PHE A 13 -3.15 11.45 3.96
CA PHE A 13 -2.09 10.68 4.63
C PHE A 13 -0.69 11.03 4.13
N LYS A 14 -0.52 11.34 2.83
CA LYS A 14 0.77 11.84 2.32
C LYS A 14 1.17 13.17 2.94
N LYS A 15 0.24 14.13 2.99
CA LYS A 15 0.47 15.41 3.66
C LYS A 15 0.79 15.23 5.15
N LEU A 16 0.12 14.28 5.80
CA LEU A 16 0.38 13.95 7.20
C LEU A 16 1.79 13.38 7.37
N LEU A 17 2.24 12.51 6.45
CA LEU A 17 3.61 12.01 6.45
C LEU A 17 4.62 13.16 6.33
N ASP A 18 4.44 14.06 5.36
CA ASP A 18 5.33 15.21 5.17
C ASP A 18 5.39 16.09 6.43
N GLN A 19 4.26 16.28 7.12
CA GLN A 19 4.20 17.03 8.38
C GLN A 19 4.95 16.32 9.51
N CYS A 20 4.76 15.01 9.66
CA CYS A 20 5.46 14.23 10.67
C CYS A 20 6.98 14.18 10.41
N GLU A 21 7.42 14.14 9.15
CA GLU A 21 8.83 14.20 8.79
C GLU A 21 9.45 15.55 9.17
N ASN A 22 8.76 16.65 8.89
CA ASN A 22 9.21 17.98 9.30
C ASN A 22 9.28 18.10 10.84
N GLN A 23 8.29 17.57 11.56
CA GLN A 23 8.28 17.54 13.03
C GLN A 23 9.43 16.70 13.61
N GLU A 24 9.83 15.63 12.92
CA GLU A 24 10.99 14.84 13.34
C GLU A 24 12.29 15.63 13.19
N LEU A 25 12.45 16.37 12.09
CA LEU A 25 13.65 17.18 11.81
C LEU A 25 13.76 18.43 12.69
N GLU A 26 12.63 19.08 12.99
CA GLU A 26 12.56 20.27 13.84
C GLU A 26 12.57 19.93 15.34
N ALA A 27 12.58 18.64 15.69
CA ALA A 27 12.53 18.20 17.08
C ALA A 27 13.74 18.71 17.89
N PRO A 28 13.50 19.36 19.05
CA PRO A 28 14.59 19.88 19.88
C PRO A 28 15.46 18.72 20.39
N GLY A 29 16.76 18.79 20.09
CA GLY A 29 17.73 17.74 20.49
C GLY A 29 17.78 16.52 19.56
N GLY A 30 17.16 16.58 18.38
CA GLY A 30 17.26 15.53 17.35
C GLY A 30 16.53 14.22 17.69
N ILE A 31 15.68 14.22 18.72
CA ILE A 31 14.86 13.09 19.13
C ILE A 31 13.40 13.55 19.16
N ALA A 32 12.60 13.05 18.22
CA ALA A 32 11.17 13.36 18.16
C ALA A 32 10.36 12.71 19.29
N THR A 33 9.11 13.14 19.43
CA THR A 33 8.20 12.58 20.45
C THR A 33 7.74 11.17 20.04
N PRO A 34 7.49 10.27 21.01
CA PRO A 34 6.98 8.93 20.74
C PRO A 34 5.75 8.82 19.82
N PRO A 35 4.71 9.67 19.94
CA PRO A 35 3.55 9.60 19.05
C PRO A 35 3.90 9.91 17.59
N VAL A 36 4.83 10.85 17.34
CA VAL A 36 5.31 11.18 15.99
C VAL A 36 6.02 9.98 15.36
N TYR A 37 6.87 9.28 16.14
CA TYR A 37 7.50 8.05 15.65
C TYR A 37 6.48 6.95 15.32
N GLY A 38 5.41 6.82 16.10
CA GLY A 38 4.34 5.86 15.83
C GLY A 38 3.58 6.18 14.55
N GLN A 39 3.21 7.46 14.36
CA GLN A 39 2.57 7.94 13.13
C GLN A 39 3.46 7.74 11.91
N LEU A 40 4.73 8.15 11.96
CA LEU A 40 5.69 7.96 10.87
C LEU A 40 5.84 6.49 10.48
N LEU A 41 6.00 5.61 11.47
CA LEU A 41 6.15 4.18 11.23
C LEU A 41 4.90 3.60 10.56
N ALA A 42 3.71 3.94 11.05
CA ALA A 42 2.45 3.47 10.47
C ALA A 42 2.21 4.01 9.04
N LEU A 43 2.57 5.27 8.77
CA LEU A 43 2.45 5.89 7.46
C LEU A 43 3.42 5.28 6.44
N TYR A 44 4.66 4.99 6.83
CA TYR A 44 5.59 4.30 5.94
C TYR A 44 5.09 2.89 5.56
N LEU A 45 4.50 2.17 6.52
CA LEU A 45 3.86 0.89 6.25
C LEU A 45 2.68 1.04 5.27
N LEU A 46 1.84 2.07 5.46
CA LEU A 46 0.73 2.37 4.55
C LEU A 46 1.23 2.61 3.12
N HIS A 47 2.34 3.32 2.96
CA HIS A 47 2.97 3.57 1.66
C HIS A 47 3.77 2.39 1.10
N ASN A 48 3.82 1.25 1.80
CA ASN A 48 4.64 0.08 1.44
C ASN A 48 6.15 0.36 1.43
N ASP A 49 6.61 1.42 2.09
CA ASP A 49 8.03 1.76 2.14
C ASP A 49 8.71 1.04 3.30
N MET A 50 9.00 -0.23 3.06
CA MET A 50 9.60 -1.09 4.06
C MET A 50 11.04 -0.72 4.40
N ASN A 51 11.74 -0.06 3.47
CA ASN A 51 13.11 0.38 3.69
C ASN A 51 13.13 1.53 4.69
N ASN A 52 12.34 2.57 4.44
CA ASN A 52 12.25 3.71 5.35
C ASN A 52 11.68 3.31 6.71
N THR A 53 10.68 2.42 6.74
CA THR A 53 10.18 1.83 7.99
C THR A 53 11.30 1.19 8.81
N ARG A 54 12.15 0.35 8.19
CA ARG A 54 13.25 -0.36 8.86
C ARG A 54 14.34 0.60 9.34
N TYR A 55 14.68 1.62 8.55
CA TYR A 55 15.68 2.62 8.94
C TYR A 55 15.17 3.50 10.08
N LEU A 56 13.91 3.92 10.04
CA LEU A 56 13.27 4.64 11.13
C LEU A 56 13.29 3.80 12.41
N TRP A 57 12.88 2.52 12.35
CA TRP A 57 12.92 1.64 13.52
C TRP A 57 14.31 1.55 14.14
N LYS A 58 15.38 1.51 13.33
CA LYS A 58 16.76 1.50 13.84
C LYS A 58 17.17 2.83 14.49
N ARG A 59 16.70 3.96 13.96
CA ARG A 59 16.99 5.32 14.46
C ARG A 59 16.37 5.60 15.84
N ILE A 60 15.18 5.05 16.11
CA ILE A 60 14.48 5.26 17.38
C ILE A 60 15.33 4.73 18.57
N PRO A 61 15.64 5.58 19.57
CA PRO A 61 16.39 5.17 20.77
C PRO A 61 15.73 4.01 21.53
N PRO A 62 16.51 3.12 22.16
CA PRO A 62 15.96 1.96 22.88
C PRO A 62 15.05 2.36 24.04
N ALA A 63 15.33 3.48 24.71
CA ALA A 63 14.50 4.00 25.80
C ALA A 63 13.05 4.29 25.37
N ILE A 64 12.86 4.80 24.14
CA ILE A 64 11.52 5.10 23.60
C ILE A 64 10.78 3.80 23.24
N LYS A 65 11.50 2.81 22.70
CA LYS A 65 10.94 1.50 22.36
C LYS A 65 10.48 0.73 23.59
N SER A 66 11.24 0.78 24.68
CA SER A 66 10.85 0.12 25.93
C SER A 66 9.71 0.84 26.63
N ALA A 67 9.61 2.17 26.49
CA ALA A 67 8.55 2.96 27.10
C ALA A 67 7.21 2.85 26.37
N ASN A 68 7.21 2.61 25.05
CA ASN A 68 6.00 2.57 24.23
C ASN A 68 5.83 1.20 23.57
N SER A 69 5.02 0.34 24.18
CA SER A 69 4.67 -0.98 23.64
C SER A 69 3.95 -0.92 22.29
N GLU A 70 3.20 0.16 22.03
CA GLU A 70 2.51 0.39 20.75
C GLU A 70 3.49 0.42 19.56
N LEU A 71 4.66 1.04 19.71
CA LEU A 71 5.70 1.07 18.67
C LEU A 71 6.17 -0.34 18.29
N GLY A 72 6.32 -1.22 19.29
CA GLY A 72 6.65 -2.63 19.07
C GLY A 72 5.54 -3.38 18.32
N GLY A 73 4.27 -3.06 18.60
CA GLY A 73 3.12 -3.57 17.87
C GLY A 73 3.14 -3.18 16.39
N ILE A 74 3.35 -1.89 16.09
CA ILE A 74 3.44 -1.39 14.70
C ILE A 74 4.61 -2.08 13.97
N TRP A 75 5.76 -2.20 14.62
CA TRP A 75 6.90 -2.90 14.04
C TRP A 75 6.62 -4.38 13.78
N SER A 76 5.88 -5.05 14.66
CA SER A 76 5.46 -6.45 14.47
C SER A 76 4.59 -6.63 13.22
N VAL A 77 3.69 -5.67 12.95
CA VAL A 77 2.92 -5.63 11.69
C VAL A 77 3.86 -5.45 10.50
N GLY A 78 4.82 -4.53 10.60
CA GLY A 78 5.85 -4.32 9.59
C GLY A 78 6.68 -5.58 9.28
N GLN A 79 7.01 -6.40 10.28
CA GLN A 79 7.71 -7.67 10.08
C GLN A 79 6.88 -8.66 9.25
N ARG A 80 5.57 -8.74 9.49
CA ARG A 80 4.65 -9.59 8.70
C ARG A 80 4.55 -9.09 7.26
N ILE A 81 4.50 -7.78 7.05
CA ILE A 81 4.54 -7.16 5.71
C ILE A 81 5.85 -7.50 4.99
N TRP A 82 6.99 -7.43 5.68
CA TRP A 82 8.30 -7.78 5.11
C TRP A 82 8.36 -9.24 4.65
N GLN A 83 7.80 -10.16 5.43
CA GLN A 83 7.70 -11.58 5.11
C GLN A 83 6.63 -11.90 4.07
N ARG A 84 5.79 -10.92 3.69
CA ARG A 84 4.60 -11.09 2.83
C ARG A 84 3.60 -12.09 3.40
N ASP A 85 3.53 -12.21 4.71
CA ASP A 85 2.59 -13.05 5.44
C ASP A 85 1.24 -12.33 5.60
N PHE A 86 0.39 -12.41 4.57
CA PHE A 86 -0.91 -11.71 4.56
C PHE A 86 -1.81 -12.05 5.76
N PRO A 87 -2.06 -13.33 6.10
CA PRO A 87 -2.85 -13.67 7.27
C PRO A 87 -2.27 -13.06 8.55
N GLY A 88 -0.95 -13.15 8.72
CA GLY A 88 -0.25 -12.59 9.87
C GLY A 88 -0.39 -11.07 10.00
N ILE A 89 -0.49 -10.33 8.89
CA ILE A 89 -0.74 -8.88 8.90
C ILE A 89 -2.10 -8.60 9.55
N TYR A 90 -3.16 -9.27 9.11
CA TYR A 90 -4.50 -9.03 9.66
C TYR A 90 -4.60 -9.42 11.14
N THR A 91 -4.00 -10.54 11.53
CA THR A 91 -3.95 -10.96 12.94
C THR A 91 -3.23 -9.93 13.80
N THR A 92 -2.05 -9.47 13.38
CA THR A 92 -1.23 -8.53 14.17
C THR A 92 -1.88 -7.14 14.29
N ILE A 93 -2.58 -6.68 13.25
CA ILE A 93 -3.37 -5.43 13.27
C ILE A 93 -4.51 -5.54 14.31
N ASN A 94 -5.21 -6.67 14.37
CA ASN A 94 -6.35 -6.84 15.28
C ASN A 94 -5.95 -7.19 16.72
N THR A 95 -4.71 -7.63 16.95
CA THR A 95 -4.23 -8.05 18.28
C THR A 95 -3.95 -6.86 19.20
N HIS A 96 -3.50 -5.74 18.63
CA HIS A 96 -3.09 -4.56 19.39
C HIS A 96 -4.21 -3.52 19.41
N GLN A 97 -4.35 -2.82 20.54
CA GLN A 97 -5.19 -1.63 20.63
C GLN A 97 -4.36 -0.43 20.20
N TRP A 98 -4.81 0.26 19.16
CA TRP A 98 -4.16 1.44 18.61
C TRP A 98 -4.71 2.70 19.29
N SER A 99 -3.85 3.68 19.49
CA SER A 99 -4.24 5.02 19.91
C SER A 99 -5.09 5.70 18.83
N GLU A 100 -5.87 6.72 19.22
CA GLU A 100 -6.78 7.44 18.32
C GLU A 100 -6.08 8.04 17.09
N THR A 101 -4.78 8.33 17.18
CA THR A 101 -3.98 8.88 16.08
C THR A 101 -3.52 7.82 15.09
N ILE A 102 -3.28 6.58 15.55
CA ILE A 102 -2.73 5.49 14.73
C ILE A 102 -3.84 4.60 14.18
N GLN A 103 -4.94 4.44 14.93
CA GLN A 103 -6.11 3.65 14.52
C GLN A 103 -6.58 3.94 13.08
N PRO A 104 -6.84 5.19 12.64
CA PRO A 104 -7.28 5.45 11.27
C PRO A 104 -6.23 5.08 10.21
N ILE A 105 -4.94 5.17 10.55
CA ILE A 105 -3.83 4.79 9.65
C ILE A 105 -3.78 3.26 9.51
N MET A 106 -3.99 2.52 10.61
CA MET A 106 -4.00 1.05 10.62
C MET A 106 -5.22 0.47 9.89
N GLU A 107 -6.37 1.12 10.00
CA GLU A 107 -7.56 0.76 9.20
C GLU A 107 -7.29 0.99 7.71
N ALA A 108 -6.70 2.13 7.34
CA ALA A 108 -6.29 2.39 5.97
C ALA A 108 -5.24 1.38 5.46
N LEU A 109 -4.31 0.95 6.33
CA LEU A 109 -3.30 -0.06 6.02
C LEU A 109 -3.93 -1.43 5.77
N ARG A 110 -4.91 -1.83 6.57
CA ARG A 110 -5.68 -3.08 6.38
C ARG A 110 -6.35 -3.08 5.01
N ASP A 111 -7.01 -1.98 4.64
CA ASP A 111 -7.67 -1.85 3.34
C ASP A 111 -6.70 -1.77 2.17
N ALA A 112 -5.56 -1.08 2.34
CA ALA A 112 -4.50 -1.06 1.34
C ALA A 112 -3.89 -2.45 1.12
N THR A 113 -3.67 -3.21 2.20
CA THR A 113 -3.16 -4.59 2.14
C THR A 113 -4.15 -5.50 1.42
N ARG A 114 -5.45 -5.41 1.73
CA ARG A 114 -6.49 -6.17 1.03
C ARG A 114 -6.54 -5.86 -0.47
N ARG A 115 -6.47 -4.58 -0.84
CA ARG A 115 -6.41 -4.17 -2.26
C ARG A 115 -5.17 -4.70 -2.96
N ARG A 116 -4.02 -4.68 -2.30
CA ARG A 116 -2.76 -5.25 -2.83
C ARG A 116 -2.86 -6.76 -3.03
N ALA A 117 -3.39 -7.48 -2.04
CA ALA A 117 -3.62 -8.92 -2.13
C ALA A 117 -4.54 -9.27 -3.30
N PHE A 118 -5.66 -8.56 -3.44
CA PHE A 118 -6.60 -8.74 -4.54
C PHE A 118 -5.93 -8.49 -5.91
N ALA A 119 -5.20 -7.37 -6.05
CA ALA A 119 -4.49 -7.04 -7.28
C ALA A 119 -3.44 -8.11 -7.62
N LEU A 120 -2.67 -8.58 -6.63
CA LEU A 120 -1.69 -9.64 -6.80
C LEU A 120 -2.34 -10.94 -7.31
N VAL A 121 -3.41 -11.38 -6.65
CA VAL A 121 -4.11 -12.62 -7.04
C VAL A 121 -4.66 -12.52 -8.46
N SER A 122 -5.24 -11.37 -8.83
CA SER A 122 -5.78 -11.14 -10.18
C SER A 122 -4.74 -11.19 -11.30
N GLN A 123 -3.48 -10.93 -10.98
CA GLN A 123 -2.39 -10.85 -11.96
C GLN A 123 -1.53 -12.12 -11.99
N ALA A 124 -1.29 -12.72 -10.82
CA ALA A 124 -0.34 -13.83 -10.65
C ALA A 124 -1.00 -15.21 -10.73
N TYR A 125 -2.31 -15.32 -10.49
CA TYR A 125 -3.00 -16.62 -10.45
C TYR A 125 -4.02 -16.73 -11.58
N THR A 126 -3.96 -17.84 -12.31
CA THR A 126 -5.02 -18.26 -13.23
C THR A 126 -6.13 -19.01 -12.49
N SER A 127 -5.76 -19.75 -11.45
CA SER A 127 -6.66 -20.46 -10.55
C SER A 127 -6.04 -20.52 -9.15
N ILE A 128 -6.83 -20.31 -8.12
CA ILE A 128 -6.41 -20.33 -6.72
C ILE A 128 -7.48 -21.02 -5.86
N ILE A 129 -7.08 -21.69 -4.78
CA ILE A 129 -8.02 -22.28 -3.83
C ILE A 129 -8.77 -21.15 -3.10
N ALA A 130 -10.09 -21.29 -2.91
CA ALA A 130 -10.92 -20.27 -2.26
C ALA A 130 -10.45 -19.97 -0.83
N ASP A 131 -9.99 -20.98 -0.10
CA ASP A 131 -9.45 -20.86 1.26
C ASP A 131 -8.16 -20.02 1.28
N ASP A 132 -7.24 -20.26 0.35
CA ASP A 132 -6.00 -19.48 0.21
C ASP A 132 -6.28 -18.03 -0.20
N PHE A 133 -7.24 -17.83 -1.11
CA PHE A 133 -7.67 -16.49 -1.49
C PHE A 133 -8.27 -15.73 -0.29
N ALA A 134 -9.15 -16.37 0.47
CA ALA A 134 -9.74 -15.82 1.68
C ALA A 134 -8.68 -15.42 2.71
N ALA A 135 -7.66 -16.28 2.89
CA ALA A 135 -6.50 -15.99 3.74
C ALA A 135 -5.70 -14.77 3.24
N PHE A 136 -5.52 -14.60 1.93
CA PHE A 136 -4.84 -13.43 1.36
C PHE A 136 -5.60 -12.12 1.55
N VAL A 137 -6.93 -12.11 1.46
CA VAL A 137 -7.74 -10.89 1.61
C VAL A 137 -8.16 -10.60 3.06
N GLY A 138 -7.93 -11.55 3.98
CA GLY A 138 -8.29 -11.44 5.38
C GLY A 138 -9.80 -11.36 5.61
N LEU A 139 -10.58 -12.10 4.81
CA LEU A 139 -12.03 -12.22 4.89
C LEU A 139 -12.43 -13.68 5.03
N PRO A 140 -13.58 -14.00 5.63
CA PRO A 140 -14.10 -15.36 5.58
C PRO A 140 -14.39 -15.76 4.12
N VAL A 141 -14.32 -17.07 3.85
CA VAL A 141 -14.44 -17.62 2.50
C VAL A 141 -15.75 -17.19 1.81
N GLU A 142 -16.84 -17.13 2.57
CA GLU A 142 -18.16 -16.73 2.06
C GLU A 142 -18.16 -15.28 1.52
N GLU A 143 -17.59 -14.34 2.28
CA GLU A 143 -17.48 -12.94 1.88
C GLU A 143 -16.48 -12.75 0.73
N ALA A 144 -15.38 -13.50 0.77
CA ALA A 144 -14.37 -13.48 -0.28
C ALA A 144 -14.97 -13.95 -1.62
N VAL A 145 -15.71 -15.06 -1.63
CA VAL A 145 -16.39 -15.61 -2.82
C VAL A 145 -17.49 -14.66 -3.31
N LYS A 146 -18.26 -14.05 -2.41
CA LYS A 146 -19.25 -13.04 -2.80
C LYS A 146 -18.60 -11.84 -3.50
N GLY A 147 -17.50 -11.31 -2.96
CA GLY A 147 -16.81 -10.16 -3.51
C GLY A 147 -16.21 -10.39 -4.90
N ILE A 148 -15.69 -11.60 -5.17
CA ILE A 148 -15.13 -11.92 -6.50
C ILE A 148 -16.22 -12.09 -7.58
N LEU A 149 -17.41 -12.57 -7.20
CA LEU A 149 -18.54 -12.71 -8.13
C LEU A 149 -19.04 -11.33 -8.59
N GLU A 150 -19.10 -10.35 -7.67
CA GLU A 150 -19.42 -8.96 -8.00
C GLU A 150 -18.37 -8.33 -8.94
N GLN A 151 -17.13 -8.78 -8.87
CA GLN A 151 -16.01 -8.35 -9.74
C GLN A 151 -15.92 -9.13 -11.06
N GLY A 152 -16.85 -10.06 -11.31
CA GLY A 152 -16.91 -10.85 -12.55
C GLY A 152 -15.85 -11.95 -12.66
N TRP A 153 -15.32 -12.42 -11.53
CA TRP A 153 -14.49 -13.62 -11.48
C TRP A 153 -15.38 -14.87 -11.43
N GLN A 154 -14.80 -16.02 -11.75
CA GLN A 154 -15.52 -17.29 -11.69
C GLN A 154 -15.11 -18.06 -10.43
N ALA A 155 -16.08 -18.73 -9.81
CA ALA A 155 -15.85 -19.60 -8.67
C ALA A 155 -16.52 -20.95 -8.93
N ASP A 156 -15.78 -22.04 -8.73
CA ASP A 156 -16.29 -23.40 -8.81
C ASP A 156 -16.47 -23.95 -7.39
N SER A 157 -17.73 -24.22 -7.02
CA SER A 157 -18.10 -24.74 -5.72
C SER A 157 -17.70 -26.21 -5.52
N THR A 158 -17.56 -26.97 -6.61
CA THR A 158 -17.23 -28.40 -6.55
C THR A 158 -15.76 -28.61 -6.20
N THR A 159 -14.88 -27.84 -6.85
CA THR A 159 -13.43 -27.92 -6.63
C THR A 159 -12.91 -26.91 -5.60
N ARG A 160 -13.78 -26.00 -5.12
CA ARG A 160 -13.44 -24.84 -4.28
C ARG A 160 -12.35 -23.95 -4.88
N MET A 161 -12.36 -23.83 -6.21
CA MET A 161 -11.39 -23.03 -6.95
C MET A 161 -11.99 -21.69 -7.37
N VAL A 162 -11.19 -20.65 -7.27
CA VAL A 162 -11.47 -19.32 -7.79
C VAL A 162 -10.60 -19.10 -9.03
N MET A 163 -11.19 -18.59 -10.10
CA MET A 163 -10.51 -18.23 -11.34
C MET A 163 -10.54 -16.71 -11.48
N PRO A 164 -9.44 -16.03 -11.09
CA PRO A 164 -9.34 -14.58 -11.20
C PRO A 164 -9.39 -14.14 -12.65
N LYS A 165 -10.12 -13.05 -12.91
CA LYS A 165 -10.09 -12.41 -14.21
C LYS A 165 -9.02 -11.32 -14.20
N LYS A 166 -7.96 -11.51 -14.98
CA LYS A 166 -6.94 -10.48 -15.17
C LYS A 166 -7.59 -9.21 -15.73
N PRO A 167 -7.44 -8.05 -15.07
CA PRO A 167 -7.94 -6.80 -15.63
C PRO A 167 -7.25 -6.55 -16.98
N VAL A 168 -8.03 -6.14 -17.99
CA VAL A 168 -7.51 -5.85 -19.32
C VAL A 168 -6.47 -4.74 -19.20
N ALA A 169 -5.27 -4.96 -19.73
CA ALA A 169 -4.17 -4.00 -19.68
C ALA A 169 -4.62 -2.65 -20.25
N GLY A 170 -4.70 -1.63 -19.38
CA GLY A 170 -5.18 -0.28 -19.71
C GLY A 170 -6.29 0.27 -18.80
N ALA A 171 -6.96 -0.56 -18.00
CA ALA A 171 -8.05 -0.11 -17.10
C ALA A 171 -7.64 0.07 -15.63
N LEU A 172 -6.42 -0.33 -15.26
CA LEU A 172 -5.86 0.00 -13.94
C LEU A 172 -5.16 1.35 -14.05
N ASP A 173 -5.73 2.34 -13.40
CA ASP A 173 -5.14 3.66 -13.16
C ASP A 173 -3.63 3.56 -12.87
N ALA A 174 -2.86 4.41 -13.55
CA ALA A 174 -1.40 4.53 -13.47
C ALA A 174 -0.86 4.68 -12.04
N SER A 175 -1.75 4.93 -11.07
CA SER A 175 -1.51 4.93 -9.63
C SER A 175 -1.04 3.59 -9.04
N PHE A 176 -1.40 2.43 -9.61
CA PHE A 176 -1.02 1.11 -9.05
C PHE A 176 0.35 0.60 -9.52
N ASN A 177 0.82 1.00 -10.71
CA ASN A 177 2.06 0.49 -11.31
C ASN A 177 3.35 1.12 -10.75
N ARG A 178 3.27 2.01 -9.75
CA ARG A 178 4.47 2.59 -9.13
C ARG A 178 5.25 1.61 -8.23
N PHE A 179 4.75 0.40 -8.02
CA PHE A 179 5.27 -0.56 -7.04
C PHE A 179 5.88 -1.85 -7.63
N ILE A 180 6.12 -1.92 -8.94
CA ILE A 180 6.90 -3.00 -9.57
C ILE A 180 8.24 -2.41 -10.03
N PRO A 181 9.39 -2.76 -9.41
CA PRO A 181 10.68 -2.45 -9.99
C PRO A 181 10.95 -3.45 -11.12
N LEU A 182 11.17 -2.91 -12.32
CA LEU A 182 11.43 -3.59 -13.60
C LEU A 182 10.23 -4.30 -14.25
N SER A 183 9.54 -3.61 -15.16
CA SER A 183 9.55 -3.91 -16.61
C SER A 183 8.46 -3.14 -17.35
N GLU A 184 8.85 -2.64 -18.53
CA GLU A 184 8.10 -1.88 -19.54
C GLU A 184 7.85 -0.39 -19.26
N PRO A 185 8.36 0.52 -20.14
CA PRO A 185 7.97 1.93 -20.09
C PRO A 185 6.45 1.98 -20.29
N ALA A 186 5.76 2.70 -19.41
CA ALA A 186 4.33 2.96 -19.56
C ALA A 186 4.04 3.37 -21.01
N PRO A 187 2.95 2.90 -21.65
CA PRO A 187 2.57 3.39 -22.96
C PRO A 187 2.44 4.90 -22.82
N VAL A 188 3.33 5.62 -23.49
CA VAL A 188 3.35 7.08 -23.45
C VAL A 188 1.93 7.50 -23.82
N PRO A 189 1.18 8.19 -22.93
CA PRO A 189 -0.15 8.68 -23.31
C PRO A 189 0.04 9.43 -24.62
N PRO A 190 -0.81 9.20 -25.64
CA PRO A 190 -0.62 9.82 -26.94
C PRO A 190 -0.52 11.33 -26.70
N ILE A 191 0.71 11.84 -26.81
CA ILE A 191 1.00 13.23 -26.48
C ILE A 191 0.09 14.02 -27.41
N PRO A 192 -0.78 14.92 -26.90
CA PRO A 192 -1.65 15.72 -27.74
C PRO A 192 -0.81 16.34 -28.84
N ASN A 193 -1.23 16.23 -30.10
CA ASN A 193 -0.40 16.53 -31.29
C ASN A 193 0.37 17.86 -31.19
N LYS A 194 -0.21 18.88 -30.54
CA LYS A 194 0.45 20.17 -30.24
C LYS A 194 1.68 20.06 -29.34
N GLN A 195 1.64 19.24 -28.30
CA GLN A 195 2.78 18.98 -27.42
C GLN A 195 3.87 18.14 -28.12
N GLN A 196 3.52 17.29 -29.08
CA GLN A 196 4.50 16.59 -29.93
C GLN A 196 5.23 17.57 -30.82
N LEU A 197 4.50 18.47 -31.47
CA LEU A 197 5.06 19.51 -32.32
C LEU A 197 5.98 20.46 -31.55
N ALA A 198 5.58 20.91 -30.36
CA ALA A 198 6.44 21.75 -29.52
C ALA A 198 7.78 21.08 -29.19
N ARG A 199 7.76 19.80 -28.80
CA ARG A 199 8.98 19.04 -28.52
C ARG A 199 9.84 18.83 -29.76
N LEU A 200 9.23 18.58 -30.92
CA LEU A 200 9.96 18.47 -32.19
C LEU A 200 10.63 19.80 -32.55
N THR A 201 9.95 20.93 -32.35
CA THR A 201 10.53 22.27 -32.53
C THR A 201 11.71 22.48 -31.58
N ASP A 202 11.59 22.11 -30.31
CA ASP A 202 12.67 22.22 -29.33
C ASP A 202 13.87 21.34 -29.69
N TYR A 203 13.64 20.11 -30.17
CA TYR A 203 14.71 19.22 -30.64
C TYR A 203 15.43 19.75 -31.88
N VAL A 204 14.68 20.32 -32.84
CA VAL A 204 15.28 20.93 -34.03
C VAL A 204 16.13 22.14 -33.64
N ALA A 205 15.60 23.04 -32.79
CA ALA A 205 16.34 24.20 -32.31
C ALA A 205 17.59 23.83 -31.48
N PHE A 206 17.56 22.70 -30.76
CA PHE A 206 18.71 22.19 -30.01
C PHE A 206 19.80 21.59 -30.92
N LEU A 207 19.43 20.96 -32.03
CA LEU A 207 20.37 20.33 -32.97
C LEU A 207 20.93 21.29 -34.03
N GLU A 208 20.22 22.40 -34.30
CA GLU A 208 20.64 23.43 -35.27
C GLU A 208 21.64 24.45 -34.69
N ASN A 209 21.89 24.45 -33.37
CA ASN A 209 22.94 25.22 -32.70
C ASN A 209 24.13 24.33 -32.31
#